data_AF-A0A7K3A6G4-F1
#
_entry.id   AF-A0A7K3A6G4-F1
#
_cell.length_a   1.000
_cell.length_b   1.000
_cell.length_c   1.000
_cell.angle_alpha   90.00
_cell.angle_beta   90.00
_cell.angle_gamma   90.00
#
_symmetry.space_group_name_H-M   'P 1'
#
loop_
_entity.id
_entity.type
_entity.pdbx_description
1 polymer ?
#
loop_
_entity_poly.entity_id
_entity_poly.type
_entity_poly.pdbx_seq_one_letter_code
_entity_poly.pdbx_strand_id
1 'polypeptide(L)'
;MEGSTLSTEWHVCWVTNESPVTVSDSPILQRWADLVDREAALRIDPGDSILVDPNSRVDPRLTLYTTRSAYARLAVSTRKNYATDLCLFFNFLWQRGKNWDEVTAEDLLDFEDWRRWSPRNPQRIGSSKWNRELAALRRLYKWAVGKRYMAVSPVVEREVMGRHGQMISVPAARAKDARASNVKWLTPRAYRMWRDVGLRGYTPEGRRDPSFRGRNDDRNAAYSDVLFSSGIRRTEGGSLLTIEVPDLAGVRSARTMSLASPGRGWLWW
;
A
#
# COMPACT_ATOMS: atom_id res chain seq x y z
N MET A 1 -16.11 -18.94 24.36
CA MET A 1 -16.83 -19.16 23.09
C MET A 1 -17.16 -17.80 22.50
N GLU A 2 -16.20 -17.17 21.84
CA GLU A 2 -16.48 -16.03 20.96
C GLU A 2 -16.86 -16.61 19.60
N GLY A 3 -18.09 -16.38 19.17
CA GLY A 3 -18.55 -16.81 17.85
C GLY A 3 -17.75 -16.07 16.78
N SER A 4 -16.88 -16.79 16.09
CA SER A 4 -16.28 -16.32 14.83
C SER A 4 -17.45 -16.03 13.89
N THR A 5 -17.73 -14.74 13.67
CA THR A 5 -18.73 -14.30 12.69
C THR A 5 -18.16 -14.68 11.32
N LEU A 6 -18.76 -15.69 10.69
CA LEU A 6 -18.38 -16.06 9.33
C LEU A 6 -18.56 -14.85 8.43
N SER A 7 -17.46 -14.38 7.82
CA SER A 7 -17.49 -13.25 6.90
C SER A 7 -18.37 -13.59 5.71
N THR A 8 -19.44 -12.83 5.51
CA THR A 8 -20.32 -12.91 4.32
C THR A 8 -19.70 -12.26 3.07
N GLU A 9 -18.43 -11.87 3.17
CA GLU A 9 -17.67 -11.17 2.14
C GLU A 9 -16.31 -11.85 1.94
N TRP A 10 -15.80 -11.76 0.71
CA TRP A 10 -14.42 -12.04 0.38
C TRP A 10 -13.51 -11.23 1.30
N HIS A 11 -12.56 -11.92 1.91
CA HIS A 11 -11.59 -11.32 2.80
C HIS A 11 -10.21 -11.93 2.57
N VAL A 12 -9.19 -11.23 3.06
CA VAL A 12 -7.80 -11.67 2.97
C VAL A 12 -7.33 -12.13 4.34
N CYS A 13 -6.86 -13.37 4.41
CA CYS A 13 -6.10 -13.89 5.52
C CYS A 13 -4.60 -13.74 5.22
N TRP A 14 -3.82 -13.43 6.24
CA TRP A 14 -2.38 -13.28 6.13
C TRP A 14 -1.70 -14.41 6.87
N VAL A 15 -0.79 -15.11 6.19
CA VAL A 15 0.03 -16.14 6.83
C VAL A 15 0.91 -15.45 7.87
N THR A 16 0.77 -15.82 9.13
CA THR A 16 1.52 -15.21 10.24
C THR A 16 2.82 -15.97 10.51
N ASN A 17 3.77 -15.29 11.14
CA ASN A 17 5.03 -15.88 11.60
C ASN A 17 4.87 -16.65 12.93
N GLU A 18 3.68 -16.68 13.52
CA GLU A 18 3.50 -17.00 14.93
C GLU A 18 2.98 -18.42 15.16
N SER A 19 3.80 -19.13 15.96
CA SER A 19 3.61 -20.37 16.72
C SER A 19 3.01 -21.59 16.03
N PRO A 20 3.57 -22.79 16.28
CA PRO A 20 2.94 -24.03 15.87
C PRO A 20 1.50 -24.03 16.37
N VAL A 21 0.56 -24.35 15.48
CA VAL A 21 -0.86 -24.48 15.84
C VAL A 21 -0.92 -25.30 17.12
N THR A 22 -1.37 -24.69 18.22
CA THR A 22 -1.61 -25.45 19.43
C THR A 22 -2.80 -26.33 19.11
N VAL A 23 -2.51 -27.56 18.68
CA VAL A 23 -3.51 -28.56 18.31
C VAL A 23 -4.33 -28.79 19.57
N SER A 24 -5.52 -28.17 19.64
CA SER A 24 -6.45 -28.40 20.74
C SER A 24 -6.90 -29.87 20.68
N ASP A 25 -7.59 -30.34 21.71
CA ASP A 25 -8.22 -31.68 21.73
C ASP A 25 -9.30 -31.90 20.64
N SER A 26 -9.46 -30.95 19.69
CA SER A 26 -10.37 -31.07 18.56
C SER A 26 -9.85 -32.10 17.55
N PRO A 27 -10.62 -33.18 17.26
CA PRO A 27 -10.24 -34.18 16.27
C PRO A 27 -10.03 -33.61 14.86
N ILE A 28 -10.65 -32.46 14.55
CA ILE A 28 -10.48 -31.78 13.26
C ILE A 28 -9.10 -31.12 13.19
N LEU A 29 -8.69 -30.39 14.24
CA LEU A 29 -7.40 -29.70 14.26
C LEU A 29 -6.23 -30.69 14.32
N GLN A 30 -6.42 -31.85 14.95
CA GLN A 30 -5.43 -32.93 14.96
C GLN A 30 -5.07 -33.44 13.56
N ARG A 31 -5.99 -33.37 12.58
CA ARG A 31 -5.70 -33.71 11.17
C ARG A 31 -4.80 -32.72 10.44
N TRP A 32 -4.52 -31.58 11.09
CA TRP A 32 -3.66 -30.50 10.59
C TRP A 32 -2.42 -30.31 11.48
N ALA A 33 -2.04 -31.32 12.28
CA ALA A 33 -0.83 -31.27 13.09
C ALA A 33 0.46 -31.10 12.24
N ASP A 34 0.43 -31.54 10.98
CA ASP A 34 1.49 -31.41 9.98
C ASP A 34 1.36 -30.13 9.12
N LEU A 35 0.60 -29.13 9.56
CA LEU A 35 0.34 -27.91 8.79
C LEU A 35 1.63 -27.22 8.34
N VAL A 36 2.62 -27.10 9.23
CA VAL A 36 3.90 -26.47 8.93
C VAL A 36 4.62 -27.17 7.77
N ASP A 37 4.61 -28.51 7.77
CA ASP A 37 5.24 -29.30 6.69
C ASP A 37 4.48 -29.13 5.37
N ARG A 38 3.15 -29.05 5.42
CA ARG A 38 2.32 -28.79 4.24
C ARG A 38 2.54 -27.39 3.68
N GLU A 39 2.61 -26.37 4.53
CA GLU A 39 2.91 -24.99 4.13
C GLU A 39 4.29 -24.90 3.47
N ALA A 40 5.30 -25.54 4.07
CA ALA A 40 6.65 -25.61 3.50
C ALA A 40 6.67 -26.33 2.14
N ALA A 41 5.99 -27.48 2.01
CA ALA A 41 5.87 -28.20 0.74
C ALA A 41 5.18 -27.33 -0.34
N LEU A 42 4.18 -26.55 0.06
CA LEU A 42 3.45 -25.63 -0.81
C LEU A 42 4.12 -24.27 -0.99
N ARG A 43 5.26 -24.00 -0.34
CA ARG A 43 5.97 -22.69 -0.30
C ARG A 43 5.01 -21.54 -0.01
N ILE A 44 4.24 -21.72 1.05
CA ILE A 44 3.40 -20.69 1.63
C ILE A 44 4.24 -20.07 2.73
N ASP A 45 4.68 -18.83 2.51
CA ASP A 45 5.60 -18.14 3.41
C ASP A 45 4.86 -17.09 4.26
N PRO A 46 5.35 -16.80 5.48
CA PRO A 46 4.81 -15.73 6.29
C PRO A 46 4.72 -14.39 5.54
N GLY A 47 3.57 -13.75 5.68
CA GLY A 47 3.18 -12.54 4.95
C GLY A 47 2.52 -12.79 3.59
N ASP A 48 2.38 -14.05 3.15
CA ASP A 48 1.54 -14.39 2.01
C ASP A 48 0.07 -14.10 2.30
N SER A 49 -0.64 -13.67 1.25
CA SER A 49 -2.06 -13.38 1.29
C SER A 49 -2.85 -14.58 0.77
N ILE A 50 -3.81 -15.05 1.55
CA ILE A 50 -4.78 -16.07 1.15
C ILE A 50 -6.15 -15.39 1.00
N LEU A 51 -6.75 -15.52 -0.18
CA LEU A 51 -8.07 -14.96 -0.48
C LEU A 51 -9.13 -16.01 -0.15
N VAL A 52 -10.06 -15.64 0.72
CA VAL A 52 -11.13 -16.52 1.23
C VAL A 52 -12.47 -15.96 0.76
N ASP A 53 -13.31 -16.83 0.18
CA ASP A 53 -14.63 -16.45 -0.31
C ASP A 53 -15.67 -16.31 0.83
N PRO A 54 -16.87 -15.75 0.55
CA PRO A 54 -17.96 -15.62 1.52
C PRO A 54 -18.46 -16.92 2.13
N ASN A 55 -18.20 -18.06 1.49
CA ASN A 55 -18.53 -19.39 1.99
C ASN A 55 -17.36 -20.03 2.76
N SER A 56 -16.35 -19.25 3.13
CA SER A 56 -15.12 -19.70 3.79
C SER A 56 -14.32 -20.74 2.99
N ARG A 57 -14.42 -20.70 1.65
CA ARG A 57 -13.63 -21.54 0.76
C ARG A 57 -12.40 -20.79 0.27
N VAL A 58 -11.31 -21.53 0.10
CA VAL A 58 -10.07 -21.04 -0.51
C VAL A 58 -9.98 -21.63 -1.92
N ASP A 59 -9.85 -20.78 -2.93
CA ASP A 59 -9.58 -21.22 -4.31
C ASP A 59 -8.08 -21.52 -4.47
N PRO A 60 -7.67 -22.77 -4.74
CA PRO A 60 -6.26 -23.12 -4.90
C PRO A 60 -5.54 -22.32 -5.99
N ARG A 61 -6.26 -21.87 -7.03
CA ARG A 61 -5.70 -21.05 -8.10
C ARG A 61 -5.31 -19.67 -7.58
N LEU A 62 -6.16 -19.04 -6.77
CA LEU A 62 -5.84 -17.76 -6.16
C LEU A 62 -4.67 -17.89 -5.17
N THR A 63 -4.57 -18.99 -4.43
CA THR A 63 -3.39 -19.29 -3.60
C THR A 63 -2.12 -19.40 -4.46
N LEU A 64 -2.16 -20.11 -5.59
CA LEU A 64 -1.02 -20.18 -6.51
C LEU A 64 -0.65 -18.80 -7.08
N TYR A 65 -1.63 -17.92 -7.32
CA TYR A 65 -1.35 -16.56 -7.74
C TYR A 65 -0.59 -15.80 -6.65
N THR A 66 -1.04 -15.87 -5.40
CA THR A 66 -0.47 -15.05 -4.32
C THR A 66 0.87 -15.57 -3.82
N THR A 67 1.14 -16.87 -3.91
CA THR A 67 2.38 -17.50 -3.40
C THR A 67 3.36 -17.88 -4.52
N ARG A 68 2.87 -18.23 -5.71
CA ARG A 68 3.69 -18.79 -6.82
C ARG A 68 3.55 -18.03 -8.14
N SER A 69 3.40 -16.72 -8.07
CA SER A 69 3.47 -15.85 -9.23
C SER A 69 4.41 -14.67 -9.00
N ALA A 70 4.53 -13.80 -10.00
CA ALA A 70 5.23 -12.53 -9.83
C ALA A 70 4.62 -11.67 -8.70
N TYR A 71 3.35 -11.88 -8.32
CA TYR A 71 2.73 -11.21 -7.17
C TYR A 71 3.50 -11.46 -5.86
N ALA A 72 3.95 -12.68 -5.58
CA ALA A 72 4.67 -13.02 -4.36
C ALA A 72 5.96 -12.20 -4.18
N ARG A 73 6.57 -11.75 -5.29
CA ARG A 73 7.78 -10.93 -5.31
C ARG A 73 7.54 -9.42 -5.14
N LEU A 74 6.29 -8.99 -4.98
CA LEU A 74 5.97 -7.59 -4.74
C LEU A 74 6.36 -7.17 -3.32
N ALA A 75 6.65 -5.88 -3.15
CA ALA A 75 6.82 -5.31 -1.82
C ALA A 75 5.59 -5.60 -0.95
N VAL A 76 5.81 -5.86 0.34
CA VAL A 76 4.75 -6.23 1.31
C VAL A 76 3.57 -5.26 1.27
N SER A 77 3.83 -3.96 1.23
CA SER A 77 2.80 -2.93 1.14
C SER A 77 1.99 -3.01 -0.16
N THR A 78 2.61 -3.42 -1.26
CA THR A 78 1.93 -3.60 -2.56
C THR A 78 1.06 -4.85 -2.52
N ARG A 79 1.54 -5.96 -1.96
CA ARG A 79 0.73 -7.18 -1.75
C ARG A 79 -0.51 -6.86 -0.90
N LYS A 80 -0.34 -6.15 0.22
CA LYS A 80 -1.45 -5.69 1.06
C LYS A 80 -2.49 -4.89 0.28
N ASN A 81 -2.06 -3.85 -0.41
CA ASN A 81 -2.98 -3.04 -1.22
C ASN A 81 -3.68 -3.87 -2.30
N TYR A 82 -2.94 -4.71 -3.03
CA TYR A 82 -3.51 -5.49 -4.12
C TYR A 82 -4.47 -6.57 -3.63
N ALA A 83 -4.17 -7.28 -2.55
CA ALA A 83 -5.10 -8.27 -1.98
C ALA A 83 -6.43 -7.61 -1.57
N THR A 84 -6.38 -6.47 -0.89
CA THR A 84 -7.59 -5.72 -0.51
C THR A 84 -8.35 -5.19 -1.74
N ASP A 85 -7.63 -4.66 -2.73
CA ASP A 85 -8.20 -4.19 -3.99
C ASP A 85 -8.88 -5.35 -4.76
N LEU A 86 -8.31 -6.56 -4.72
CA LEU A 86 -8.91 -7.78 -5.30
C LEU A 86 -10.15 -8.26 -4.53
N CYS A 87 -10.11 -8.34 -3.19
CA CYS A 87 -11.29 -8.70 -2.38
C CYS A 87 -12.48 -7.78 -2.66
N LEU A 88 -12.22 -6.46 -2.77
CA LEU A 88 -13.28 -5.49 -3.09
C LEU A 88 -13.94 -5.81 -4.44
N PHE A 89 -13.14 -6.13 -5.46
CA PHE A 89 -13.67 -6.52 -6.76
C PHE A 89 -14.43 -7.85 -6.72
N PHE A 90 -13.92 -8.84 -5.99
CA PHE A 90 -14.58 -10.13 -5.86
C PHE A 90 -15.90 -10.02 -5.10
N ASN A 91 -16.00 -9.16 -4.10
CA ASN A 91 -17.27 -8.84 -3.44
C ASN A 91 -18.28 -8.20 -4.40
N PHE A 92 -17.83 -7.31 -5.26
CA PHE A 92 -18.68 -6.72 -6.30
C PHE A 92 -19.22 -7.77 -7.28
N LEU A 93 -18.38 -8.74 -7.70
CA LEU A 93 -18.81 -9.86 -8.54
C LEU A 93 -19.74 -10.82 -7.78
N TRP A 94 -19.45 -11.09 -6.51
CA TRP A 94 -20.23 -11.98 -5.68
C TRP A 94 -21.68 -11.51 -5.52
N GLN A 95 -21.89 -10.21 -5.33
CA GLN A 95 -23.22 -9.59 -5.28
C GLN A 95 -24.01 -9.77 -6.60
N ARG A 96 -23.33 -10.09 -7.70
CA ARG A 96 -23.91 -10.37 -9.02
C ARG A 96 -23.98 -11.86 -9.33
N GLY A 97 -23.69 -12.71 -8.34
CA GLY A 97 -23.67 -14.17 -8.49
C GLY A 97 -22.54 -14.69 -9.37
N LYS A 98 -21.45 -13.92 -9.53
CA LYS A 98 -20.28 -14.31 -10.32
C LYS A 98 -19.07 -14.58 -9.44
N ASN A 99 -18.31 -15.59 -9.81
CA ASN A 99 -16.98 -15.84 -9.26
C ASN A 99 -15.90 -15.03 -10.01
N TRP A 100 -14.71 -14.94 -9.44
CA TRP A 100 -13.61 -14.15 -10.00
C TRP A 100 -13.17 -14.58 -11.42
N ASP A 101 -13.40 -15.84 -11.80
CA ASP A 101 -13.03 -16.45 -13.07
C ASP A 101 -14.16 -16.44 -14.12
N GLU A 102 -15.34 -15.93 -13.76
CA GLU A 102 -16.52 -15.77 -14.65
C GLU A 102 -16.68 -14.32 -15.14
N VAL A 103 -15.75 -13.46 -14.78
CA VAL A 103 -15.75 -12.03 -15.09
C VAL A 103 -15.60 -11.75 -16.59
N THR A 104 -16.35 -10.77 -17.09
CA THR A 104 -16.21 -10.25 -18.45
C THR A 104 -15.63 -8.83 -18.47
N ALA A 105 -15.36 -8.31 -19.68
CA ALA A 105 -14.93 -6.93 -19.83
C ALA A 105 -16.03 -5.93 -19.39
N GLU A 106 -17.31 -6.27 -19.62
CA GLU A 106 -18.45 -5.47 -19.19
C GLU A 106 -18.54 -5.39 -17.66
N ASP A 107 -18.29 -6.48 -16.94
CA ASP A 107 -18.26 -6.45 -15.46
C ASP A 107 -17.20 -5.49 -14.93
N LEU A 108 -16.05 -5.41 -15.61
CA LEU A 108 -14.98 -4.48 -15.23
C LEU A 108 -15.36 -3.02 -15.51
N LEU A 109 -16.08 -2.74 -16.60
CA LEU A 109 -16.60 -1.41 -16.91
C LEU A 109 -17.66 -0.98 -15.88
N ASP A 110 -18.58 -1.88 -15.53
CA ASP A 110 -19.56 -1.64 -14.48
C ASP A 110 -18.89 -1.38 -13.12
N PHE A 111 -17.82 -2.13 -12.82
CA PHE A 111 -17.05 -1.91 -11.60
C PHE A 111 -16.36 -0.55 -11.62
N GLU A 112 -15.77 -0.13 -12.75
CA GLU A 112 -15.21 1.21 -12.89
C GLU A 112 -16.27 2.28 -12.61
N ASP A 113 -17.46 2.15 -13.21
CA ASP A 113 -18.55 3.09 -13.00
C ASP A 113 -18.97 3.17 -11.54
N TRP A 114 -19.19 2.02 -10.91
CA TRP A 114 -19.53 1.95 -9.50
C TRP A 114 -18.43 2.54 -8.61
N ARG A 115 -17.15 2.34 -8.94
CA ARG A 115 -16.02 2.85 -8.15
C ARG A 115 -15.84 4.35 -8.28
N ARG A 116 -16.12 4.94 -9.44
CA ARG A 116 -15.71 6.32 -9.76
C ARG A 116 -16.86 7.31 -9.82
N TRP A 117 -18.02 6.92 -10.32
CA TRP A 117 -19.09 7.87 -10.67
C TRP A 117 -20.42 7.54 -10.01
N SER A 118 -20.72 6.27 -9.76
CA SER A 118 -22.04 5.88 -9.27
C SER A 118 -22.39 6.53 -7.92
N PRO A 119 -23.58 7.14 -7.79
CA PRO A 119 -24.05 7.70 -6.51
C PRO A 119 -24.29 6.62 -5.46
N ARG A 120 -24.50 5.36 -5.87
CA ARG A 120 -24.71 4.21 -4.98
C ARG A 120 -23.46 3.84 -4.18
N ASN A 121 -22.28 4.30 -4.61
CA ASN A 121 -21.05 4.15 -3.85
C ASN A 121 -20.79 5.44 -3.04
N PRO A 122 -20.96 5.44 -1.70
CA PRO A 122 -20.66 6.62 -0.90
C PRO A 122 -19.14 6.93 -0.85
N GLN A 123 -18.29 5.95 -1.14
CA GLN A 123 -16.84 6.04 -1.10
C GLN A 123 -16.22 5.94 -2.50
N ARG A 124 -16.72 6.78 -3.42
CA ARG A 124 -16.12 6.95 -4.76
C ARG A 124 -14.64 7.33 -4.66
N ILE A 125 -13.86 6.84 -5.61
CA ILE A 125 -12.41 7.04 -5.65
C ILE A 125 -11.95 7.92 -6.81
N GLY A 126 -10.83 8.59 -6.58
CA GLY A 126 -10.09 9.28 -7.63
C GLY A 126 -9.27 8.34 -8.52
N SER A 127 -8.83 8.90 -9.63
CA SER A 127 -8.17 8.22 -10.76
C SER A 127 -6.89 7.49 -10.39
N SER A 128 -6.12 7.98 -9.42
CA SER A 128 -4.89 7.31 -8.95
C SER A 128 -5.16 6.00 -8.23
N LYS A 129 -6.21 5.96 -7.40
CA LYS A 129 -6.63 4.75 -6.68
C LYS A 129 -7.25 3.75 -7.64
N TRP A 130 -8.04 4.22 -8.62
CA TRP A 130 -8.58 3.37 -9.68
C TRP A 130 -7.47 2.70 -10.50
N ASN A 131 -6.49 3.48 -10.94
CA ASN A 131 -5.35 2.96 -11.69
C ASN A 131 -4.54 1.90 -10.91
N ARG A 132 -4.53 1.97 -9.57
CA ARG A 132 -3.93 0.93 -8.72
C ARG A 132 -4.78 -0.33 -8.68
N GLU A 133 -6.08 -0.20 -8.44
CA GLU A 133 -7.02 -1.33 -8.46
C GLU A 133 -6.96 -2.05 -9.82
N LEU A 134 -7.01 -1.29 -10.92
CA LEU A 134 -6.87 -1.81 -12.29
C LEU A 134 -5.52 -2.50 -12.53
N ALA A 135 -4.42 -2.01 -11.93
CA ALA A 135 -3.12 -2.66 -12.04
C ALA A 135 -3.07 -4.01 -11.30
N ALA A 136 -3.74 -4.13 -10.16
CA ALA A 136 -3.90 -5.39 -9.43
C ALA A 136 -4.70 -6.40 -10.27
N LEU A 137 -5.83 -5.97 -10.83
CA LEU A 137 -6.70 -6.79 -11.69
C LEU A 137 -5.97 -7.24 -12.95
N ARG A 138 -5.31 -6.31 -13.66
CA ARG A 138 -4.50 -6.62 -14.86
C ARG A 138 -3.47 -7.70 -14.55
N ARG A 139 -2.81 -7.62 -13.39
CA ARG A 139 -1.80 -8.60 -12.98
C ARG A 139 -2.40 -9.98 -12.76
N LEU A 140 -3.51 -10.07 -12.03
CA LEU A 140 -4.20 -11.32 -11.76
C LEU A 140 -4.66 -11.98 -13.07
N TYR A 141 -5.41 -11.24 -13.89
CA TYR A 141 -6.04 -11.81 -15.08
C TYR A 141 -5.03 -12.14 -16.19
N LYS A 142 -3.95 -11.35 -16.33
CA LYS A 142 -2.84 -11.73 -17.21
C LYS A 142 -2.18 -13.03 -16.77
N TRP A 143 -2.02 -13.24 -15.47
CA TRP A 143 -1.50 -14.49 -14.94
C TRP A 143 -2.48 -15.66 -15.14
N ALA A 144 -3.77 -15.45 -14.90
CA ALA A 144 -4.81 -16.47 -15.03
C ALA A 144 -4.92 -16.98 -16.48
N VAL A 145 -4.89 -16.08 -17.47
CA VAL A 145 -4.85 -16.43 -18.89
C VAL A 145 -3.55 -17.18 -19.23
N GLY A 146 -2.40 -16.70 -18.74
CA GLY A 146 -1.13 -17.39 -18.95
C GLY A 146 -1.08 -18.81 -18.37
N LYS A 147 -1.86 -19.07 -17.32
CA LYS A 147 -2.04 -20.41 -16.72
C LYS A 147 -3.21 -21.20 -17.30
N ARG A 148 -3.93 -20.64 -18.27
CA ARG A 148 -5.14 -21.22 -18.89
C ARG A 148 -6.29 -21.47 -17.91
N TYR A 149 -6.31 -20.75 -16.78
CA TYR A 149 -7.46 -20.74 -15.88
C TYR A 149 -8.62 -19.91 -16.43
N MET A 150 -8.32 -19.00 -17.37
CA MET A 150 -9.30 -18.24 -18.13
C MET A 150 -8.87 -18.19 -19.59
N ALA A 151 -9.84 -18.17 -20.51
CA ALA A 151 -9.56 -18.04 -21.93
C ALA A 151 -9.16 -16.61 -22.31
N VAL A 152 -9.81 -15.61 -21.72
CA VAL A 152 -9.65 -14.19 -22.05
C VAL A 152 -9.57 -13.36 -20.77
N SER A 153 -8.77 -12.30 -20.78
CA SER A 153 -8.68 -11.35 -19.66
C SER A 153 -9.81 -10.31 -19.76
N PRO A 154 -10.55 -10.01 -18.66
CA PRO A 154 -11.53 -8.93 -18.62
C PRO A 154 -10.88 -7.54 -18.77
N VAL A 155 -9.59 -7.42 -18.45
CA VAL A 155 -8.85 -6.18 -18.65
C VAL A 155 -8.48 -6.08 -20.13
N VAL A 156 -9.30 -5.34 -20.88
CA VAL A 156 -9.03 -5.02 -22.29
C VAL A 156 -7.78 -4.15 -22.37
N GLU A 157 -6.83 -4.56 -23.19
CA GLU A 157 -5.60 -3.83 -23.45
C GLU A 157 -5.67 -3.11 -24.80
N ARG A 158 -5.04 -1.95 -24.88
CA ARG A 158 -4.83 -1.20 -26.12
C ARG A 158 -3.36 -0.85 -26.24
N GLU A 159 -2.88 -0.78 -27.46
CA GLU A 159 -1.49 -0.39 -27.71
C GLU A 159 -1.38 1.14 -27.81
N VAL A 160 -0.31 1.67 -27.22
CA VAL A 160 0.02 3.10 -27.28
C VAL A 160 1.51 3.27 -27.54
N MET A 161 1.86 4.34 -28.25
CA MET A 161 3.26 4.73 -28.42
C MET A 161 3.84 5.19 -27.08
N GLY A 162 4.88 4.48 -26.63
CA GLY A 162 5.66 4.82 -25.46
C GLY A 162 6.53 6.05 -25.70
N ARG A 163 7.10 6.58 -24.61
CA ARG A 163 7.96 7.78 -24.65
C ARG A 163 9.19 7.62 -25.55
N HIS A 164 9.67 6.40 -25.75
CA HIS A 164 10.85 6.10 -26.57
C HIS A 164 10.48 5.45 -27.92
N GLY A 165 9.23 5.64 -28.38
CA GLY A 165 8.77 5.15 -29.68
C GLY A 165 8.40 3.66 -29.72
N GLN A 166 8.49 2.94 -28.60
CA GLN A 166 8.08 1.54 -28.52
C GLN A 166 6.56 1.41 -28.34
N MET A 167 5.93 0.43 -28.99
CA MET A 167 4.53 0.09 -28.71
C MET A 167 4.43 -0.55 -27.32
N ILE A 168 3.59 0.02 -26.44
CA ILE A 168 3.33 -0.49 -25.09
C ILE A 168 1.86 -0.82 -24.96
N SER A 169 1.56 -2.01 -24.46
CA SER A 169 0.21 -2.38 -24.07
C SER A 169 -0.18 -1.72 -22.72
N VAL A 170 -1.30 -0.99 -22.72
CA VAL A 170 -1.90 -0.38 -21.53
C VAL A 170 -3.37 -0.78 -21.39
N PRO A 171 -3.92 -0.88 -20.17
CA PRO A 171 -5.36 -1.10 -19.98
C PRO A 171 -6.17 0.01 -20.64
N ALA A 172 -7.21 -0.36 -21.39
CA ALA A 172 -8.11 0.58 -22.03
C ALA A 172 -8.85 1.45 -20.99
N ALA A 173 -9.28 0.84 -19.88
CA ALA A 173 -9.95 1.49 -18.74
C ALA A 173 -9.02 2.34 -17.85
N ARG A 174 -7.75 2.55 -18.24
CA ARG A 174 -6.82 3.36 -17.44
C ARG A 174 -7.27 4.82 -17.42
N ALA A 175 -7.49 5.37 -16.23
CA ALA A 175 -7.84 6.77 -16.07
C ALA A 175 -6.68 7.69 -16.48
N LYS A 176 -6.97 8.65 -17.35
CA LYS A 176 -6.00 9.60 -17.93
C LYS A 176 -5.77 10.84 -17.07
N ASP A 177 -6.74 11.17 -16.22
CA ASP A 177 -6.79 12.36 -15.37
C ASP A 177 -6.10 12.15 -14.00
N ALA A 178 -5.51 10.96 -13.78
CA ALA A 178 -4.68 10.71 -12.60
C ALA A 178 -3.45 11.62 -12.63
N ARG A 179 -3.40 12.60 -11.73
CA ARG A 179 -2.21 13.44 -11.55
C ARG A 179 -1.05 12.56 -11.07
N ALA A 180 0.07 12.61 -11.79
CA ALA A 180 1.29 11.90 -11.43
C ALA A 180 1.84 12.38 -10.07
N SER A 181 1.63 13.64 -9.75
CA SER A 181 1.98 14.23 -8.45
C SER A 181 1.11 15.44 -8.16
N ASN A 182 0.78 15.66 -6.88
CA ASN A 182 0.18 16.89 -6.37
C ASN A 182 1.11 17.45 -5.28
N VAL A 183 2.37 17.68 -5.65
CA VAL A 183 3.39 18.15 -4.70
C VAL A 183 3.18 19.64 -4.51
N LYS A 184 2.73 20.01 -3.31
CA LYS A 184 2.82 21.39 -2.83
C LYS A 184 4.19 21.55 -2.18
N TRP A 185 5.04 22.38 -2.75
CA TRP A 185 6.37 22.65 -2.21
C TRP A 185 6.27 23.46 -0.92
N LEU A 186 6.99 23.03 0.11
CA LEU A 186 7.08 23.74 1.38
C LEU A 186 8.36 24.59 1.37
N THR A 187 8.23 25.91 1.48
CA THR A 187 9.41 26.78 1.58
C THR A 187 10.11 26.58 2.92
N PRO A 188 11.43 26.82 3.04
CA PRO A 188 12.14 26.72 4.32
C PRO A 188 11.53 27.59 5.43
N ARG A 189 10.95 28.74 5.07
CA ARG A 189 10.23 29.61 6.02
C ARG A 189 8.91 28.99 6.48
N ALA A 190 8.12 28.45 5.54
CA ALA A 190 6.87 27.78 5.88
C ALA A 190 7.10 26.52 6.72
N TYR A 191 8.18 25.78 6.44
CA TYR A 191 8.62 24.65 7.26
C TYR A 191 8.95 25.07 8.70
N ARG A 192 9.79 26.09 8.88
CA ARG A 192 10.13 26.59 10.23
C ARG A 192 8.89 27.02 11.00
N MET A 193 7.98 27.75 10.35
CA MET A 193 6.72 28.15 10.96
C MET A 193 5.87 26.94 11.37
N TRP A 194 5.71 25.95 10.48
CA TRP A 194 4.97 24.71 10.80
C TRP A 194 5.61 23.91 11.93
N ARG A 195 6.94 23.78 11.94
CA ARG A 195 7.67 23.07 12.99
C ARG A 195 7.51 23.76 14.34
N ASP A 196 7.78 25.07 14.38
CA ASP A 196 7.78 25.82 15.64
C ASP A 196 6.35 25.95 16.20
N VAL A 197 5.35 26.23 15.35
CA VAL A 197 3.96 26.33 15.80
C VAL A 197 3.32 24.97 16.03
N GLY A 198 3.42 24.07 15.06
CA GLY A 198 2.69 22.80 15.04
C GLY A 198 3.34 21.68 15.84
N LEU A 199 4.68 21.64 15.94
CA LEU A 199 5.39 20.57 16.65
C LEU A 199 5.94 21.00 18.00
N ARG A 200 6.36 22.26 18.13
CA ARG A 200 6.98 22.80 19.36
C ARG A 200 6.04 23.66 20.21
N GLY A 201 4.86 23.99 19.70
CA GLY A 201 3.86 24.74 20.45
C GLY A 201 4.25 26.20 20.70
N TYR A 202 4.91 26.83 19.73
CA TYR A 202 5.06 28.27 19.73
C TYR A 202 3.86 28.94 19.05
N THR A 203 3.60 30.19 19.37
CA THR A 203 2.70 31.05 18.58
C THR A 203 3.43 31.51 17.32
N PRO A 204 2.72 32.03 16.29
CA PRO A 204 3.34 32.61 15.10
C PRO A 204 4.34 33.75 15.41
N GLU A 205 4.20 34.40 16.57
CA GLU A 205 5.07 35.45 17.08
C GLU A 205 6.30 34.91 17.84
N GLY A 206 6.46 33.58 17.92
CA GLY A 206 7.62 32.92 18.55
C GLY A 206 7.53 32.81 20.08
N ARG A 207 6.34 33.02 20.67
CA ARG A 207 6.13 32.85 22.12
C ARG A 207 5.68 31.44 22.44
N ARG A 208 5.98 30.92 23.63
CA ARG A 208 5.49 29.60 24.04
C ARG A 208 3.98 29.66 24.24
N ASP A 209 3.22 28.80 23.57
CA ASP A 209 1.78 28.68 23.75
C ASP A 209 1.48 27.95 25.08
N PRO A 210 0.81 28.61 26.06
CA PRO A 210 0.47 27.98 27.34
C PRO A 210 -0.55 26.85 27.23
N SER A 211 -1.34 26.81 26.14
CA SER A 211 -2.34 25.77 25.88
C SER A 211 -1.72 24.50 25.28
N PHE A 212 -0.49 24.60 24.73
CA PHE A 212 0.15 23.47 24.09
C PHE A 212 0.54 22.37 25.09
N ARG A 213 0.23 21.12 24.73
CA ARG A 213 0.42 19.90 25.54
C ARG A 213 1.26 18.83 24.82
N GLY A 214 2.24 19.22 24.01
CA GLY A 214 3.16 18.29 23.38
C GLY A 214 4.07 17.61 24.40
N ARG A 215 4.06 16.27 24.47
CA ARG A 215 4.92 15.47 25.36
C ARG A 215 6.30 15.19 24.77
N ASN A 216 6.36 15.12 23.43
CA ASN A 216 7.55 14.71 22.66
C ASN A 216 7.88 15.76 21.59
N ASP A 217 7.65 17.02 21.90
CA ASP A 217 7.85 18.17 21.01
C ASP A 217 9.28 18.27 20.50
N ASP A 218 10.29 18.18 21.38
CA ASP A 218 11.71 18.20 20.97
C ASP A 218 12.07 17.01 20.08
N ARG A 219 11.60 15.81 20.41
CA ARG A 219 11.79 14.60 19.58
C ARG A 219 11.14 14.75 18.21
N ASN A 220 9.91 15.25 18.16
CA ASN A 220 9.16 15.42 16.91
C ASN A 220 9.81 16.51 16.04
N ALA A 221 10.29 17.60 16.64
CA ALA A 221 11.02 18.66 15.95
C ALA A 221 12.35 18.13 15.38
N ALA A 222 13.16 17.44 16.20
CA ALA A 222 14.41 16.84 15.75
C ALA A 222 14.19 15.83 14.61
N TYR A 223 13.18 14.97 14.74
CA TYR A 223 12.82 14.03 13.68
C TYR A 223 12.40 14.75 12.39
N SER A 224 11.57 15.80 12.49
CA SER A 224 11.17 16.58 11.33
C SER A 224 12.35 17.31 10.67
N ASP A 225 13.31 17.81 11.47
CA ASP A 225 14.50 18.50 10.96
C ASP A 225 15.41 17.54 10.20
N VAL A 226 15.57 16.30 10.68
CA VAL A 226 16.27 15.25 9.95
C VAL A 226 15.59 14.98 8.61
N LEU A 227 14.27 14.77 8.59
CA LEU A 227 13.55 14.50 7.33
C LEU A 227 13.63 15.67 6.34
N PHE A 228 13.48 16.91 6.82
CA PHE A 228 13.48 18.10 5.97
C PHE A 228 14.88 18.40 5.40
N SER A 229 15.94 18.21 6.20
CA SER A 229 17.32 18.52 5.79
C SER A 229 17.94 17.44 4.91
N SER A 230 17.65 16.16 5.16
CA SER A 230 18.25 15.04 4.43
C SER A 230 17.42 14.58 3.22
N GLY A 231 16.13 14.87 3.20
CA GLY A 231 15.21 14.41 2.16
C GLY A 231 14.90 12.92 2.18
N ILE A 232 15.29 12.19 3.23
CA ILE A 232 14.98 10.75 3.37
C ILE A 232 13.49 10.51 3.54
N ARG A 233 13.01 9.32 3.16
CA ARG A 233 11.60 8.98 3.34
C ARG A 233 11.28 8.84 4.82
N ARG A 234 10.03 9.16 5.19
CA ARG A 234 9.53 8.97 6.57
C ARG A 234 9.81 7.57 7.13
N THR A 235 9.65 6.53 6.30
CA THR A 235 9.95 5.15 6.72
C THR A 235 11.45 4.93 6.94
N GLU A 236 12.31 5.46 6.06
CA GLU A 236 13.77 5.38 6.21
C GLU A 236 14.22 6.10 7.49
N GLY A 237 13.77 7.35 7.69
CA GLY A 237 14.09 8.11 8.90
C GLY A 237 13.53 7.49 10.18
N GLY A 238 12.37 6.82 10.10
CA GLY A 238 11.77 6.10 11.22
C GLY A 238 12.47 4.77 11.55
N SER A 239 13.37 4.31 10.70
CA SER A 239 14.16 3.08 10.88
C SER A 239 15.63 3.35 11.19
N LEU A 240 16.02 4.61 11.40
CA LEU A 240 17.39 4.98 11.77
C LEU A 240 17.76 4.38 13.13
N LEU A 241 18.93 3.76 13.18
CA LEU A 241 19.54 3.24 14.39
C LEU A 241 20.52 4.25 14.97
N THR A 242 20.75 4.20 16.30
CA THR A 242 21.70 5.11 16.97
C THR A 242 23.11 5.02 16.39
N ILE A 243 23.52 3.84 15.90
CA ILE A 243 24.83 3.64 15.27
C ILE A 243 24.98 4.32 13.90
N GLU A 244 23.87 4.69 13.26
CA GLU A 244 23.86 5.39 11.96
C GLU A 244 23.91 6.91 12.14
N VAL A 245 23.71 7.41 13.36
CA VAL A 245 23.80 8.83 13.70
C VAL A 245 25.26 9.15 14.09
N PRO A 246 25.95 10.06 13.39
CA PRO A 246 27.32 10.42 13.73
C PRO A 246 27.45 10.93 15.16
N ASP A 247 28.48 10.48 15.87
CA ASP A 247 28.80 11.02 17.19
C ASP A 247 29.23 12.49 17.06
N LEU A 248 28.64 13.35 17.89
CA LEU A 248 28.93 14.78 17.92
C LEU A 248 30.40 15.06 18.26
N ALA A 249 31.09 14.11 18.90
CA ALA A 249 32.51 14.21 19.26
C ALA A 249 33.46 14.30 18.04
N GLY A 250 33.05 13.83 16.86
CA GLY A 250 33.86 13.85 15.63
C GLY A 250 33.54 15.01 14.68
N VAL A 251 32.44 15.73 14.90
CA VAL A 251 31.94 16.78 14.00
C VAL A 251 32.32 18.16 14.56
N ARG A 252 33.63 18.44 14.65
CA ARG A 252 34.10 19.83 14.71
C ARG A 252 33.86 20.46 13.34
N SER A 253 32.75 21.18 13.20
CA SER A 253 32.34 21.95 12.00
C SER A 253 31.88 21.11 10.78
N ALA A 254 30.80 20.35 10.93
CA ALA A 254 29.78 20.41 9.87
C ALA A 254 28.80 21.49 10.32
N ARG A 255 28.87 22.64 9.64
CA ARG A 255 28.00 23.79 9.88
C ARG A 255 26.58 23.30 10.18
N THR A 256 26.06 23.64 11.37
CA THR A 256 24.66 24.02 11.48
C THR A 256 24.36 24.83 10.24
N MET A 257 23.45 24.38 9.39
CA MET A 257 22.96 25.19 8.27
C MET A 257 22.14 26.33 8.88
N SER A 258 22.81 27.22 9.61
CA SER A 258 22.28 28.48 10.06
C SER A 258 22.14 29.30 8.80
N LEU A 259 20.89 29.42 8.35
CA LEU A 259 20.47 30.55 7.53
C LEU A 259 20.50 31.80 8.43
N ALA A 260 21.70 32.19 8.84
CA ALA A 260 22.00 33.54 9.27
C ALA A 260 22.61 34.23 8.05
N SER A 261 21.80 35.06 7.40
CA SER A 261 22.29 35.98 6.38
C SER A 261 23.07 37.09 7.08
N PRO A 262 24.31 37.33 6.66
CA PRO A 262 24.73 38.69 6.42
C PRO A 262 25.42 38.79 5.06
N GLY A 263 24.77 39.50 4.14
CA GLY A 263 25.44 40.21 3.05
C GLY A 263 26.08 39.39 1.93
N ARG A 264 25.49 39.56 0.73
CA ARG A 264 26.09 39.42 -0.61
C ARG A 264 26.29 38.01 -1.20
N GLY A 265 25.55 37.78 -2.30
CA GLY A 265 25.78 36.79 -3.36
C GLY A 265 25.52 35.34 -2.91
N TRP A 266 24.63 34.55 -3.50
CA TRP A 266 24.50 34.31 -4.93
C TRP A 266 23.12 33.72 -5.27
N LEU A 267 22.69 34.03 -6.50
CA LEU A 267 21.47 33.58 -7.18
C LEU A 267 21.51 32.08 -7.50
N TRP A 268 20.34 31.44 -7.40
CA TRP A 268 19.92 30.37 -8.30
C TRP A 268 18.49 30.69 -8.72
N TRP A 269 18.28 30.77 -10.03
CA TRP A 269 17.03 31.08 -10.73
C TRP A 269 15.99 29.96 -10.57
#